data_AF-A0A643IVE8-F1
#
_entry.id   AF-A0A643IVE8-F1
#
_cell.length_a   1.000
_cell.length_b   1.000
_cell.length_c   1.000
_cell.angle_alpha   90.00
_cell.angle_beta   90.00
_cell.angle_gamma   90.00
#
_symmetry.space_group_name_H-M   'P 1'
#
loop_
_entity.id
_entity.type
_entity.pdbx_description
1 polymer ?
#
loop_
_entity_poly.entity_id
_entity_poly.type
_entity_poly.pdbx_seq_one_letter_code
_entity_poly.pdbx_strand_id
1 'polypeptide(L)'
;MPRQGRVVLPNYPLHVVQRGHNRQVVFAEDEDYQRYLSDLRDLKDAFGIKVYAFCLMATHIHLLLAACRPSFLLPRSTAPQCTSTPETAVSR
;
A
#
# COMPACT_ATOMS: atom_id res chain seq x y z
N MET A 1 0.03 -24.66 -10.27
CA MET A 1 -1.17 -24.02 -10.84
C MET A 1 -0.91 -22.55 -11.08
N PRO A 2 -1.19 -21.99 -12.27
CA PRO A 2 -1.02 -20.56 -12.52
C PRO A 2 -2.07 -19.78 -11.70
N ARG A 3 -1.60 -18.91 -10.80
CA ARG A 3 -2.49 -18.00 -10.07
C ARG A 3 -2.92 -16.88 -11.01
N GLN A 4 -4.22 -16.64 -11.13
CA GLN A 4 -4.73 -15.47 -11.84
C GLN A 4 -4.11 -14.19 -11.26
N GLY A 5 -3.73 -13.26 -12.15
CA GLY A 5 -3.24 -11.95 -11.76
C GLY A 5 -4.30 -11.23 -10.93
N ARG A 6 -3.90 -10.60 -9.83
CA ARG A 6 -4.82 -9.83 -9.00
C ARG A 6 -5.26 -8.59 -9.77
N VAL A 7 -6.56 -8.42 -9.96
CA VAL A 7 -7.12 -7.19 -10.52
C VAL A 7 -7.00 -6.11 -9.46
N VAL A 8 -6.22 -5.06 -9.75
CA VAL A 8 -6.08 -3.89 -8.88
C VAL A 8 -6.78 -2.72 -9.56
N LEU A 9 -7.92 -2.34 -9.02
CA LEU A 9 -8.68 -1.18 -9.48
C LEU A 9 -8.09 0.10 -8.87
N PRO A 10 -7.94 1.17 -9.67
CA PRO A 10 -7.50 2.46 -9.13
C PRO A 10 -8.53 2.97 -8.12
N ASN A 11 -8.05 3.61 -7.06
CA ASN A 11 -8.84 4.22 -5.98
C ASN A 11 -9.69 3.24 -5.15
N TYR A 12 -9.58 1.92 -5.36
CA TYR A 12 -10.26 0.95 -4.52
C TYR A 12 -9.36 0.49 -3.36
N PRO A 13 -9.84 0.47 -2.10
CA PRO A 13 -9.05 0.01 -0.97
C PRO A 13 -8.79 -1.50 -1.09
N LEU A 14 -7.52 -1.87 -1.07
CA LEU A 14 -7.03 -3.23 -1.03
C LEU A 14 -6.47 -3.53 0.36
N HIS A 15 -6.91 -4.64 0.93
CA HIS A 15 -6.31 -5.21 2.13
C HIS A 15 -5.18 -6.17 1.73
N VAL A 16 -3.94 -5.74 1.94
CA VAL A 16 -2.75 -6.55 1.73
C VAL A 16 -2.32 -7.16 3.06
N VAL A 17 -2.23 -8.49 3.09
CA VAL A 17 -1.75 -9.23 4.25
C VAL A 17 -0.47 -9.95 3.87
N GLN A 18 0.62 -9.62 4.55
CA GLN A 18 1.90 -10.31 4.43
C GLN A 18 2.11 -11.15 5.70
N ARG A 19 2.42 -12.42 5.53
CA ARG A 19 2.74 -13.33 6.65
C ARG A 19 4.15 -13.85 6.49
N GLY A 20 4.89 -13.91 7.60
CA GLY A 20 6.20 -14.52 7.66
C GLY A 20 6.15 -15.99 7.23
N HIS A 21 7.13 -16.42 6.45
CA HIS A 21 7.24 -17.82 6.06
C HIS A 21 7.52 -18.68 7.30
N ASN A 22 6.82 -19.81 7.45
CA ASN A 22 6.98 -20.75 8.58
C ASN A 22 6.89 -20.12 9.99
N ARG A 23 6.04 -19.09 10.17
CA ARG A 23 5.88 -18.36 11.45
C ARG A 23 7.18 -17.72 11.96
N GLN A 24 8.15 -17.51 11.07
CA GLN A 24 9.35 -16.77 11.42
C GLN A 24 8.99 -15.33 11.76
N VAL A 25 9.76 -14.79 12.69
CA VAL A 25 9.65 -13.41 13.13
C VAL A 25 10.09 -12.53 11.96
N VAL A 26 9.17 -11.71 11.46
CA VAL A 26 9.39 -10.75 10.37
C VAL A 26 10.03 -9.47 10.89
N PHE A 27 9.73 -9.11 12.15
CA PHE A 27 10.34 -7.99 12.86
C PHE A 27 10.89 -8.49 14.18
N ALA A 28 12.22 -8.55 14.28
CA ALA A 28 12.88 -9.06 15.47
C ALA A 28 13.11 -7.93 16.48
N GLU A 29 13.35 -6.71 15.99
CA GLU A 29 13.68 -5.54 16.81
C GLU A 29 12.79 -4.34 16.45
N ASP A 30 12.65 -3.40 17.39
CA ASP A 30 11.86 -2.17 17.18
C ASP A 30 12.38 -1.33 16.01
N GLU A 31 13.68 -1.43 15.70
CA GLU A 31 14.31 -0.76 14.56
C GLU A 31 13.78 -1.28 13.22
N ASP A 32 13.44 -2.56 13.12
CA ASP A 32 12.87 -3.15 11.90
C ASP A 32 11.49 -2.53 11.59
N TYR A 33 10.69 -2.26 12.63
CA TYR A 33 9.40 -1.59 12.48
C TYR A 33 9.56 -0.16 11.96
N GLN A 34 10.52 0.59 12.51
CA GLN A 34 10.81 1.96 12.07
C GLN A 34 11.32 1.99 10.64
N ARG A 35 12.21 1.04 10.29
CA ARG A 35 12.71 0.91 8.92
C ARG A 35 11.60 0.62 7.93
N TYR A 36 10.70 -0.32 8.27
CA TYR A 36 9.55 -0.65 7.44
C TYR A 36 8.61 0.53 7.22
N LEU A 37 8.34 1.33 8.26
CA LEU A 37 7.51 2.52 8.15
C LEU A 37 8.18 3.60 7.28
N SER A 38 9.50 3.75 7.37
CA SER A 38 10.27 4.64 6.49
C SER A 38 10.15 4.20 5.03
N ASP A 39 10.43 2.93 4.75
CA ASP A 39 10.34 2.37 3.41
C ASP A 39 8.91 2.49 2.85
N LEU A 40 7.89 2.24 3.68
CA LEU A 40 6.48 2.38 3.29
C LEU A 40 6.12 3.83 2.94
N ARG A 41 6.73 4.81 3.62
CA ARG A 41 6.55 6.23 3.31
C ARG A 41 7.21 6.60 1.98
N ASP A 42 8.43 6.14 1.74
CA ASP A 42 9.15 6.37 0.48
C ASP A 42 8.42 5.73 -0.70
N LEU A 43 7.92 4.50 -0.53
CA LEU A 43 7.12 3.79 -1.53
C LEU A 43 5.77 4.48 -1.79
N LYS A 44 5.12 4.99 -0.74
CA LYS A 44 3.86 5.75 -0.86
C LYS A 44 4.08 6.98 -1.74
N ASP A 45 5.17 7.71 -1.54
CA ASP A 45 5.50 8.91 -2.31
C ASP A 45 5.95 8.55 -3.75
N ALA A 46 6.74 7.48 -3.93
CA ALA A 46 7.20 7.03 -5.24
C ALA A 46 6.07 6.50 -6.14
N PHE A 47 5.10 5.77 -5.57
CA PHE A 47 4.02 5.12 -6.32
C PHE A 47 2.67 5.85 -6.26
N GLY A 48 2.56 6.91 -5.46
CA GLY A 48 1.30 7.67 -5.30
C GLY A 48 0.18 6.81 -4.70
N ILE A 49 0.51 6.06 -3.64
CA ILE A 49 -0.43 5.16 -2.95
C ILE A 49 -1.07 5.91 -1.79
N LYS A 50 -2.37 5.69 -1.54
CA LYS A 50 -3.06 6.16 -0.33
C LYS A 50 -3.05 5.05 0.71
N VAL A 51 -2.44 5.30 1.86
CA VAL A 51 -2.43 4.39 3.02
C VAL A 51 -3.54 4.85 3.96
N TYR A 52 -4.51 3.97 4.24
CA TYR A 52 -5.60 4.27 5.18
C TYR A 52 -5.33 3.73 6.57
N ALA A 53 -4.80 2.51 6.66
CA ALA A 53 -4.50 1.85 7.94
C ALA A 53 -3.36 0.84 7.76
N PHE A 54 -2.57 0.65 8.81
CA PHE A 54 -1.56 -0.39 8.89
C PHE A 54 -1.54 -1.01 10.29
N CYS A 55 -1.27 -2.31 10.36
CA CYS A 55 -1.03 -3.03 11.61
C CYS A 55 0.18 -3.94 11.41
N LEU A 56 1.24 -3.69 12.17
CA LEU A 56 2.48 -4.43 12.15
C LEU A 56 2.51 -5.36 13.35
N MET A 57 2.52 -6.67 13.13
CA MET A 57 2.79 -7.68 14.15
C MET A 57 4.08 -8.40 13.83
N ALA A 58 4.74 -8.98 14.83
CA ALA A 58 6.01 -9.68 14.68
C ALA A 58 5.98 -10.81 13.62
N THR A 59 4.80 -11.39 13.35
CA THR A 59 4.64 -12.52 12.41
C THR A 59 3.88 -12.16 11.13
N HIS A 60 3.15 -11.05 11.12
CA HIS A 60 2.29 -10.67 10.01
C HIS A 60 1.97 -9.19 9.99
N ILE A 61 1.67 -8.70 8.79
CA ILE A 61 1.45 -7.30 8.49
C ILE A 61 0.12 -7.18 7.76
N HIS A 62 -0.69 -6.23 8.19
CA HIS A 62 -1.91 -5.82 7.51
C HIS A 62 -1.75 -4.39 7.00
N LEU A 63 -1.94 -4.18 5.71
CA LEU A 63 -1.96 -2.86 5.10
C LEU A 63 -3.28 -2.65 4.37
N LEU A 64 -3.91 -1.50 4.59
CA LEU A 64 -5.09 -1.07 3.84
C LEU A 64 -4.68 0.09 2.95
N LEU A 65 -4.52 -0.20 1.66
CA LEU A 65 -3.91 0.67 0.67
C LEU A 65 -4.82 0.84 -0.54
N ALA A 66 -4.93 2.03 -1.11
CA ALA A 66 -5.48 2.22 -2.45
C ALA A 66 -4.42 2.83 -3.36
N ALA A 67 -4.19 2.20 -4.51
CA ALA A 67 -3.35 2.81 -5.55
C ALA A 67 -4.15 3.89 -6.28
N CYS A 68 -3.66 5.14 -6.34
CA CYS A 68 -4.28 6.15 -7.22
C CYS A 68 -4.10 5.77 -8.70
N ARG A 69 -3.04 5.02 -9.00
CA ARG A 69 -2.67 4.61 -10.36
C ARG A 69 -3.17 3.19 -10.66
N PRO A 70 -3.86 2.97 -11.81
CA PRO A 70 -4.24 1.62 -12.22
C PRO A 70 -3.00 0.76 -12.47
N SER A 71 -2.94 -0.40 -11.81
CA SER A 71 -1.77 -1.30 -11.85
C SER A 71 -1.48 -1.90 -13.24
N PHE A 72 -2.38 -1.73 -14.21
CA PHE A 72 -2.14 -2.16 -15.60
C PHE A 72 -1.10 -1.29 -16.33
N LEU A 73 -0.75 -0.12 -15.78
CA LEU A 73 0.22 0.80 -16.36
C LEU A 73 1.26 1.22 -15.31
N LEU A 74 2.21 0.33 -15.00
CA LEU A 74 3.57 0.79 -14.74
C LEU A 74 4.11 1.33 -16.07
N PRO A 75 4.30 2.66 -16.25
CA PRO A 75 4.70 3.19 -17.54
C PRO A 75 6.21 3.26 -17.62
N ARG A 76 6.77 2.80 -18.74
CA ARG A 76 7.81 3.61 -19.38
C ARG A 76 7.14 4.95 -19.74
N SER A 77 7.49 6.00 -19.02
CA SER A 77 7.21 7.40 -19.33
C SER A 77 5.75 7.88 -19.20
N THR A 78 5.61 9.06 -18.60
CA THR A 78 4.43 9.92 -18.44
C THR A 78 3.46 9.58 -17.31
N ALA A 79 3.46 10.47 -16.31
CA ALA A 79 2.48 10.57 -15.24
C ALA A 79 1.40 11.59 -15.65
N PRO A 80 0.10 11.27 -15.54
CA PRO A 80 -0.89 12.29 -15.26
C PRO A 80 -0.92 12.50 -13.74
N GLN A 81 -0.80 13.75 -13.32
CA GLN A 81 -0.91 14.16 -11.93
C GLN A 81 -2.31 13.78 -11.43
N CYS A 82 -2.39 12.97 -10.37
CA CYS A 82 -3.64 12.78 -9.63
C CYS A 82 -3.99 14.14 -9.01
N THR A 83 -4.80 14.94 -9.70
CA THR A 83 -5.39 16.13 -9.12
C THR A 83 -6.34 15.69 -8.02
N SER A 84 -6.07 16.19 -6.82
CA SER A 84 -6.99 16.16 -5.69
C SER A 84 -8.33 16.73 -6.12
N THR A 85 -9.36 15.90 -6.25
CA THR A 85 -10.73 16.38 -6.13
C THR A 85 -11.00 16.66 -4.65
N PRO A 86 -11.51 17.85 -4.30
CA PRO A 86 -11.97 18.15 -2.96
C PRO A 86 -13.38 17.57 -2.83
N GLU A 87 -13.52 16.48 -2.07
CA GLU A 87 -14.85 16.01 -1.67
C GLU A 87 -15.25 16.69 -0.35
N THR A 88 -16.02 17.75 -0.53
CA THR A 88 -17.25 18.02 0.24
C THR A 88 -17.08 18.47 1.70
N ALA A 89 -16.84 19.78 1.85
CA ALA A 89 -17.51 20.56 2.87
C ALA A 89 -18.99 20.75 2.45
N VAL A 90 -19.92 19.96 3.02
CA VAL A 90 -21.36 20.28 3.04
C VAL A 90 -21.97 19.80 4.37
N SER A 91 -22.41 20.78 5.16
CA SER A 91 -23.59 20.75 6.03
C SER A 91 -23.55 19.87 7.30
N ARG A 92 -23.03 20.42 8.40
CA ARG A 92 -23.82 20.99 9.52
C ARG A 92 -22.92 21.39 10.68
#